data_AF-A0A173L0F1-F1
#
_entry.id   AF-A0A173L0F1-F1
#
_cell.length_a   1.000
_cell.length_b   1.000
_cell.length_c   1.000
_cell.angle_alpha   90.00
_cell.angle_beta   90.00
_cell.angle_gamma   90.00
#
_symmetry.space_group_name_H-M   'P 1'
#
loop_
_entity.id
_entity.type
_entity.pdbx_description
1 polymer ?
#
loop_
_entity_poly.entity_id
_entity_poly.type
_entity_poly.pdbx_seq_one_letter_code
_entity_poly.pdbx_strand_id
1 'polypeptide(L)'
;MRPSKIALCALLALAPAAHAQTPEATPAQPRVAGNGGGIRWQKQVPVIASGAWTGAKLADGQPDISGFYSNTISNHSNFTDPQAGPPGEPSDSANLPRNQRAPSRVSDPVDGQIPYLPAARALQEDFAKNFPNPDKPRYIEPLARCAPAGVPKSFMWHGFEIRQFPNYVVFLFDSGTRIIPLDNRPHLPGAIKLWNGDARGHWEGNTLIVDVQNQNGKALFGRYGDFISENGRATERYIFDAKGSGFNYVATFTDPTVYSRPWTATIPVKRYTEADKPDGWHYDVKPANRPGQPLLHERVERVCVENNGPFGGGAVGVPTDRPVIAR
;
A
#
# COMPACT_ATOMS: atom_id res chain seq x y z
N MET A 1 87.96 -25.68 -20.89
CA MET A 1 87.92 -24.26 -21.29
C MET A 1 86.46 -23.84 -21.39
N ARG A 2 86.06 -22.81 -20.63
CA ARG A 2 84.69 -22.28 -20.58
C ARG A 2 84.34 -21.55 -21.89
N PRO A 3 83.09 -21.64 -22.35
CA PRO A 3 82.46 -20.51 -23.03
C PRO A 3 81.21 -20.03 -22.29
N SER A 4 80.97 -18.74 -22.45
CA SER A 4 80.12 -17.84 -21.67
C SER A 4 78.63 -18.16 -21.66
N LYS A 5 77.99 -17.91 -20.50
CA LYS A 5 76.54 -17.69 -20.39
C LYS A 5 76.22 -16.31 -20.94
N ILE A 6 75.36 -16.22 -21.96
CA ILE A 6 74.70 -14.98 -22.37
C ILE A 6 73.26 -15.06 -21.86
N ALA A 7 72.91 -14.14 -20.96
CA ALA A 7 71.57 -13.95 -20.45
C ALA A 7 70.75 -13.14 -21.47
N LEU A 8 69.58 -13.65 -21.84
CA LEU A 8 68.60 -12.93 -22.67
C LEU A 8 67.78 -12.03 -21.73
N CYS A 9 68.14 -10.75 -21.65
CA CYS A 9 67.32 -9.74 -20.97
C CYS A 9 66.11 -9.37 -21.84
N ALA A 10 64.91 -9.73 -21.41
CA ALA A 10 63.68 -9.18 -21.93
C ALA A 10 63.48 -7.74 -21.41
N LEU A 11 63.67 -6.76 -22.28
CA LEU A 11 63.25 -5.37 -22.04
C LEU A 11 61.76 -5.27 -22.38
N LEU A 12 60.90 -5.38 -21.36
CA LEU A 12 59.50 -4.98 -21.43
C LEU A 12 59.43 -3.46 -21.55
N ALA A 13 58.93 -2.96 -22.68
CA ALA A 13 58.64 -1.56 -22.89
C ALA A 13 57.50 -1.11 -21.96
N LEU A 14 57.79 -0.18 -21.05
CA LEU A 14 56.78 0.57 -20.30
C LEU A 14 56.23 1.67 -21.21
N ALA A 15 55.08 1.44 -21.83
CA ALA A 15 54.27 2.51 -22.38
C ALA A 15 53.66 3.34 -21.22
N PRO A 16 53.64 4.68 -21.29
CA PRO A 16 52.97 5.48 -20.27
C PRO A 16 51.47 5.18 -20.30
N ALA A 17 50.91 4.87 -19.13
CA ALA A 17 49.48 4.70 -18.95
C ALA A 17 48.77 6.01 -19.34
N ALA A 18 48.03 5.98 -20.45
CA ALA A 18 47.05 7.01 -20.74
C ALA A 18 46.05 7.03 -19.58
N HIS A 19 46.03 8.13 -18.83
CA HIS A 19 44.99 8.37 -17.84
C HIS A 19 43.66 8.44 -18.58
N ALA A 20 42.85 7.39 -18.46
CA ALA A 20 41.45 7.46 -18.85
C ALA A 20 40.80 8.52 -17.97
N GLN A 21 40.54 9.69 -18.55
CA GLN A 21 39.74 10.72 -17.90
C GLN A 21 38.38 10.10 -17.60
N THR A 22 38.03 10.05 -16.32
CA THR A 22 36.68 9.74 -15.86
C THR A 22 35.72 10.64 -16.64
N PRO A 23 34.70 10.10 -17.33
CA PRO A 23 33.73 10.96 -18.00
C PRO A 23 33.09 11.84 -16.92
N GLU A 24 33.21 13.15 -17.13
CA GLU A 24 32.62 14.17 -16.27
C GLU A 24 31.13 13.84 -16.12
N ALA A 25 30.68 13.67 -14.87
CA ALA A 25 29.29 13.40 -14.58
C ALA A 25 28.46 14.51 -15.20
N THR A 26 27.66 14.18 -16.22
CA THR A 26 26.70 15.13 -16.78
C THR A 26 25.87 15.65 -15.62
N PRO A 27 25.78 16.98 -15.41
CA PRO A 27 24.97 17.53 -14.33
C PRO A 27 23.60 16.90 -14.42
N ALA A 28 23.15 16.28 -13.33
CA ALA A 28 21.82 15.71 -13.25
C ALA A 28 20.85 16.79 -13.74
N GLN A 29 20.15 16.53 -14.85
CA GLN A 29 19.16 17.48 -15.32
C GLN A 29 18.21 17.74 -14.15
N PRO A 30 17.89 19.02 -13.86
CA PRO A 30 16.94 19.32 -12.81
C PRO A 30 15.70 18.49 -13.09
N ARG A 31 15.33 17.63 -12.12
CA ARG A 31 14.08 16.88 -12.17
C ARG A 31 13.01 17.90 -12.51
N VAL A 32 12.44 17.80 -13.71
CA VAL A 32 11.23 18.55 -14.04
C VAL A 32 10.24 18.11 -12.98
N ALA A 33 9.88 19.02 -12.08
CA ALA A 33 8.85 18.77 -11.08
C ALA A 33 7.65 18.23 -11.85
N GLY A 34 7.32 16.96 -11.62
CA GLY A 34 6.17 16.37 -12.27
C GLY A 34 4.97 17.23 -11.90
N ASN A 35 4.34 17.86 -12.90
CA ASN A 35 3.11 18.64 -12.74
C ASN A 35 1.88 17.76 -12.43
N GLY A 36 2.07 16.53 -11.93
CA GLY A 36 1.01 15.74 -11.32
C GLY A 36 0.89 16.19 -9.88
N GLY A 37 -0.22 16.85 -9.53
CA GLY A 37 -0.47 17.27 -8.15
C GLY A 37 -0.32 16.08 -7.21
N GLY A 38 0.80 16.01 -6.50
CA GLY A 38 1.06 14.94 -5.55
C GLY A 38 -0.09 14.81 -4.57
N ILE A 39 -0.30 13.59 -4.07
CA ILE A 39 -1.45 13.28 -3.21
C ILE A 39 -1.55 14.33 -2.10
N ARG A 40 -2.73 14.97 -2.00
CA ARG A 40 -2.97 15.96 -0.95
C ARG A 40 -2.96 15.25 0.39
N TRP A 41 -1.94 15.53 1.20
CA TRP A 41 -1.82 15.02 2.56
C TRP A 41 -2.96 15.57 3.41
N GLN A 42 -4.03 14.81 3.59
CA GLN A 42 -5.01 15.19 4.58
C GLN A 42 -4.37 15.06 5.96
N LYS A 43 -4.27 16.21 6.65
CA LYS A 43 -3.75 16.29 8.03
C LYS A 43 -4.81 15.92 9.06
N GLN A 44 -6.03 15.67 8.62
CA GLN A 44 -7.19 15.36 9.44
C GLN A 44 -8.06 14.34 8.73
N VAL A 45 -8.73 13.49 9.50
CA VAL A 45 -9.77 12.59 9.00
C VAL A 45 -11.10 13.32 9.16
N PRO A 46 -11.81 13.68 8.06
CA PRO A 46 -13.14 14.27 8.19
C PRO A 46 -14.08 13.27 8.85
N VAL A 47 -14.89 13.70 9.81
CA VAL A 47 -15.88 12.82 10.45
C VAL A 47 -17.14 12.80 9.61
N ILE A 48 -17.58 11.60 9.22
CA ILE A 48 -18.88 11.38 8.58
C ILE A 48 -19.78 10.73 9.61
N ALA A 49 -20.94 11.34 9.89
CA ALA A 49 -21.91 10.80 10.84
C ALA A 49 -22.73 9.68 10.20
N SER A 50 -23.05 8.64 10.98
CA SER A 50 -24.12 7.70 10.62
C SER A 50 -25.47 8.43 10.62
N GLY A 51 -26.32 8.12 9.64
CA GLY A 51 -27.62 8.78 9.45
C GLY A 51 -28.37 8.20 8.26
N ALA A 52 -29.39 8.92 7.77
CA ALA A 52 -30.15 8.49 6.61
C ALA A 52 -29.35 8.65 5.30
N TRP A 53 -29.51 7.70 4.38
CA TRP A 53 -29.02 7.83 3.02
C TRP A 53 -29.94 8.73 2.18
N THR A 54 -29.38 9.72 1.49
CA THR A 54 -30.13 10.68 0.65
C THR A 54 -29.68 10.68 -0.81
N GLY A 55 -28.69 9.87 -1.17
CA GLY A 55 -28.17 9.72 -2.52
C GLY A 55 -28.99 8.77 -3.39
N ALA A 56 -28.41 8.41 -4.53
CA ALA A 56 -28.99 7.44 -5.45
C ALA A 56 -29.20 6.08 -4.78
N LYS A 57 -30.23 5.35 -5.20
CA LYS A 57 -30.56 4.02 -4.69
C LYS A 57 -30.62 3.04 -5.84
N LEU A 58 -30.28 1.79 -5.57
CA LEU A 58 -30.51 0.67 -6.46
C LEU A 58 -32.02 0.38 -6.58
N ALA A 59 -32.38 -0.47 -7.55
CA ALA A 59 -33.77 -0.85 -7.80
C ALA A 59 -34.43 -1.57 -6.59
N ASP A 60 -33.63 -2.22 -5.75
CA ASP A 60 -34.08 -2.87 -4.51
C ASP A 60 -34.13 -1.92 -3.30
N GLY A 61 -33.87 -0.62 -3.52
CA GLY A 61 -33.96 0.42 -2.50
C GLY A 61 -32.70 0.61 -1.65
N GLN A 62 -31.66 -0.21 -1.84
CA GLN A 62 -30.38 -0.06 -1.13
C GLN A 62 -29.63 1.21 -1.59
N PRO A 63 -28.76 1.79 -0.74
CA PRO A 63 -27.83 2.83 -1.16
C PRO A 63 -26.99 2.40 -2.37
N ASP A 64 -26.95 3.23 -3.42
CA ASP A 64 -26.06 3.03 -4.56
C ASP A 64 -24.71 3.70 -4.30
N ILE A 65 -23.70 2.87 -4.04
CA ILE A 65 -22.32 3.28 -3.76
C ILE A 65 -21.34 2.81 -4.86
N SER A 66 -21.83 2.40 -6.03
CA SER A 66 -20.96 1.91 -7.09
C SER A 66 -20.06 3.01 -7.64
N GLY A 67 -18.77 2.76 -7.82
CA GLY A 67 -17.84 3.76 -8.37
C GLY A 67 -16.38 3.52 -8.03
N PHE A 68 -15.55 4.50 -8.40
CA PHE A 68 -14.12 4.50 -8.11
C PHE A 68 -13.81 5.32 -6.86
N TYR A 69 -12.95 4.78 -6.01
CA TYR A 69 -12.65 5.32 -4.70
C TYR A 69 -11.16 5.21 -4.42
N SER A 70 -10.65 6.08 -3.56
CA SER A 70 -9.28 5.96 -3.05
C SER A 70 -9.15 6.71 -1.73
N ASN A 71 -8.22 6.26 -0.88
CA ASN A 71 -7.93 6.96 0.37
C ASN A 71 -7.38 8.37 0.13
N THR A 72 -7.56 9.24 1.13
CA THR A 72 -7.11 10.64 1.07
C THR A 72 -5.90 10.94 1.94
N ILE A 73 -5.37 9.94 2.66
CA ILE A 73 -4.16 10.06 3.48
C ILE A 73 -3.06 9.27 2.78
N SER A 74 -2.12 9.98 2.16
CA SER A 74 -1.02 9.35 1.42
C SER A 74 -0.01 8.65 2.33
N ASN A 75 0.65 7.68 1.70
CA ASN A 75 1.63 6.74 2.23
C ASN A 75 1.04 5.60 3.10
N HIS A 76 1.51 4.39 2.83
CA HIS A 76 0.99 3.07 3.25
C HIS A 76 1.99 2.33 4.14
N SER A 77 2.93 3.05 4.73
CA SER A 77 4.01 2.52 5.56
C SER A 77 3.48 1.59 6.66
N ASN A 78 2.74 2.16 7.60
CA ASN A 78 2.13 1.48 8.73
C ASN A 78 0.90 2.28 9.21
N PHE A 79 0.23 1.81 10.26
CA PHE A 79 -0.97 2.46 10.79
C PHE A 79 -0.67 3.66 11.69
N THR A 80 0.38 3.57 12.51
CA THR A 80 0.65 4.55 13.59
C THR A 80 1.38 5.79 13.09
N ASP A 81 2.15 5.65 12.02
CA ASP A 81 2.83 6.68 11.26
C ASP A 81 2.77 6.35 9.75
N PRO A 82 1.68 6.74 9.07
CA PRO A 82 1.48 6.51 7.63
C PRO A 82 2.63 6.92 6.73
N GLN A 83 3.40 7.92 7.15
CA GLN A 83 4.40 8.60 6.32
C GLN A 83 5.83 8.32 6.74
N ALA A 84 6.06 7.90 7.98
CA ALA A 84 7.35 7.36 8.38
C ALA A 84 7.33 5.85 8.20
N GLY A 85 8.36 5.32 7.55
CA GLY A 85 8.60 3.89 7.53
C GLY A 85 9.41 3.43 8.73
N PRO A 86 10.04 2.24 8.66
CA PRO A 86 10.95 1.76 9.69
C PRO A 86 12.18 2.70 9.75
N PRO A 87 13.01 2.57 10.78
CA PRO A 87 14.31 3.23 10.80
C PRO A 87 15.06 3.02 9.47
N GLY A 88 15.47 4.12 8.83
CA GLY A 88 16.14 4.08 7.52
C GLY A 88 15.22 4.21 6.29
N GLU A 89 13.91 4.49 6.47
CA GLU A 89 12.99 4.80 5.36
C GLU A 89 13.52 5.95 4.49
N PRO A 90 13.75 5.74 3.18
CA PRO A 90 14.35 6.75 2.30
C PRO A 90 13.38 7.87 1.89
N SER A 91 12.09 7.78 2.23
CA SER A 91 11.11 8.81 1.85
C SER A 91 11.39 10.16 2.52
N ASP A 92 11.32 11.26 1.76
CA ASP A 92 11.49 12.63 2.28
C ASP A 92 10.51 12.93 3.43
N SER A 93 9.31 12.33 3.37
CA SER A 93 8.29 12.49 4.41
C SER A 93 8.70 11.90 5.75
N ALA A 94 9.54 10.86 5.78
CA ALA A 94 10.04 10.26 7.02
C ALA A 94 10.95 11.22 7.81
N ASN A 95 11.60 12.18 7.13
CA ASN A 95 12.47 13.19 7.74
C ASN A 95 11.70 14.37 8.36
N LEU A 96 10.41 14.54 8.04
CA LEU A 96 9.60 15.62 8.62
C LEU A 96 9.29 15.36 10.09
N PRO A 97 9.17 16.39 10.95
CA PRO A 97 8.67 16.22 12.32
C PRO A 97 7.30 15.52 12.38
N ARG A 98 7.03 14.69 13.42
CA ARG A 98 5.79 13.88 13.52
C ARG A 98 4.52 14.71 13.38
N ASN A 99 4.48 15.92 13.93
CA ASN A 99 3.32 16.82 13.85
C ASN A 99 3.09 17.45 12.46
N GLN A 100 4.07 17.34 11.55
CA GLN A 100 3.94 17.76 10.15
C GLN A 100 3.54 16.59 9.24
N ARG A 101 3.58 15.35 9.78
CA ARG A 101 3.17 14.15 9.08
C ARG A 101 1.67 13.91 9.18
N ALA A 102 1.17 12.97 8.37
CA ALA A 102 -0.18 12.47 8.40
C ALA A 102 -0.52 11.88 9.78
N PRO A 103 -1.77 12.06 10.24
CA PRO A 103 -2.21 11.53 11.53
C PRO A 103 -2.12 10.00 11.54
N SER A 104 -2.07 9.40 12.74
CA SER A 104 -2.26 7.95 12.87
C SER A 104 -3.61 7.55 12.29
N ARG A 105 -3.65 6.37 11.65
CA ARG A 105 -4.91 5.73 11.24
C ARG A 105 -5.59 5.02 12.40
N VAL A 106 -4.88 4.78 13.50
CA VAL A 106 -5.47 4.26 14.73
C VAL A 106 -6.25 5.39 15.39
N SER A 107 -7.58 5.26 15.42
CA SER A 107 -8.49 6.23 16.04
C SER A 107 -8.88 5.84 17.47
N ASP A 108 -8.72 4.57 17.84
CA ASP A 108 -8.80 4.09 19.22
C ASP A 108 -7.77 2.96 19.41
N PRO A 109 -6.86 3.03 20.40
CA PRO A 109 -6.71 4.07 21.43
C PRO A 109 -6.35 5.46 20.92
N VAL A 110 -6.65 6.47 21.75
CA VAL A 110 -6.44 7.90 21.45
C VAL A 110 -4.96 8.30 21.33
N ASP A 111 -4.06 7.47 21.83
CA ASP A 111 -2.60 7.61 21.64
C ASP A 111 -2.15 7.25 20.22
N GLY A 112 -3.08 6.74 19.40
CA GLY A 112 -2.84 6.38 18.01
C GLY A 112 -1.93 5.16 17.83
N GLN A 113 -1.79 4.30 18.85
CA GLN A 113 -0.96 3.10 18.82
C GLN A 113 -1.79 1.81 18.73
N ILE A 114 -1.27 0.81 18.04
CA ILE A 114 -1.86 -0.54 18.09
C ILE A 114 -1.47 -1.18 19.43
N PRO A 115 -2.45 -1.64 20.24
CA PRO A 115 -2.19 -2.18 21.57
C PRO A 115 -1.72 -3.63 21.49
N TYR A 116 -0.54 -3.87 20.92
CA TYR A 116 0.03 -5.21 20.82
C TYR A 116 0.28 -5.86 22.18
N LEU A 117 0.14 -7.18 22.25
CA LEU A 117 0.78 -7.99 23.28
C LEU A 117 2.31 -7.94 23.10
N PRO A 118 3.12 -8.08 24.17
CA PRO A 118 4.58 -7.99 24.06
C PRO A 118 5.21 -8.93 23.02
N ALA A 119 4.75 -10.18 22.95
CA ALA A 119 5.25 -11.15 21.96
C ALA A 119 4.87 -10.75 20.52
N ALA A 120 3.65 -10.26 20.30
CA ALA A 120 3.22 -9.77 18.99
C ALA A 120 3.98 -8.52 18.56
N ARG A 121 4.26 -7.61 19.50
CA ARG A 121 5.10 -6.44 19.26
C ARG A 121 6.50 -6.84 18.79
N ALA A 122 7.12 -7.82 19.44
CA ALA A 122 8.45 -8.31 19.06
C ALA A 122 8.46 -8.94 17.65
N LEU A 123 7.39 -9.64 17.24
CA LEU A 123 7.26 -10.18 15.89
C LEU A 123 7.16 -9.07 14.83
N GLN A 124 6.35 -8.03 15.10
CA GLN A 124 6.21 -6.87 14.23
C GLN A 124 7.55 -6.12 14.07
N GLU A 125 8.28 -5.91 15.17
CA GLU A 125 9.60 -5.28 15.17
C GLU A 125 10.66 -6.09 14.43
N ASP A 126 10.68 -7.43 14.61
CA ASP A 126 11.58 -8.32 13.87
C ASP A 126 11.29 -8.24 12.37
N PHE A 127 10.02 -8.22 11.95
CA PHE A 127 9.67 -8.03 10.56
C PHE A 127 10.14 -6.67 10.03
N ALA A 128 9.78 -5.58 10.72
CA ALA A 128 10.10 -4.21 10.30
C ALA A 128 11.61 -3.97 10.18
N LYS A 129 12.42 -4.55 11.07
CA LYS A 129 13.89 -4.46 11.05
C LYS A 129 14.49 -5.11 9.81
N ASN A 130 13.96 -6.25 9.38
CA ASN A 130 14.52 -7.04 8.28
C ASN A 130 13.83 -6.75 6.93
N PHE A 131 12.72 -6.02 6.92
CA PHE A 131 12.00 -5.65 5.69
C PHE A 131 12.87 -4.94 4.63
N PRO A 132 13.76 -3.97 4.97
CA PRO A 132 14.57 -3.28 3.94
C PRO A 132 15.59 -4.17 3.24
N ASN A 133 16.04 -5.25 3.91
CA ASN A 133 17.01 -6.20 3.36
C ASN A 133 16.65 -7.62 3.82
N PRO A 134 15.62 -8.24 3.20
CA PRO A 134 15.08 -9.51 3.66
C PRO A 134 16.03 -10.65 3.32
N ASP A 135 16.66 -11.24 4.34
CA ASP A 135 17.56 -12.41 4.22
C ASP A 135 16.81 -13.75 4.25
N LYS A 136 15.51 -13.73 4.57
CA LYS A 136 14.64 -14.91 4.72
C LYS A 136 13.26 -14.67 4.10
N PRO A 137 12.59 -15.70 3.56
CA PRO A 137 11.25 -15.57 2.97
C PRO A 137 10.19 -14.96 3.88
N ARG A 138 10.30 -15.14 5.20
CA ARG A 138 9.36 -14.58 6.19
C ARG A 138 9.39 -13.05 6.31
N TYR A 139 10.46 -12.41 5.83
CA TYR A 139 10.61 -10.96 5.83
C TYR A 139 10.21 -10.33 4.50
N ILE A 140 9.91 -11.16 3.48
CA ILE A 140 9.36 -10.70 2.21
C ILE A 140 7.88 -10.41 2.44
N GLU A 141 7.50 -9.17 2.19
CA GLU A 141 6.12 -8.72 2.33
C GLU A 141 5.20 -9.50 1.36
N PRO A 142 4.03 -9.99 1.82
CA PRO A 142 3.16 -10.84 1.00
C PRO A 142 2.67 -10.23 -0.32
N LEU A 143 2.29 -8.95 -0.31
CA LEU A 143 1.84 -8.25 -1.52
C LEU A 143 2.96 -8.13 -2.57
N ALA A 144 4.23 -8.04 -2.16
CA ALA A 144 5.39 -8.11 -3.04
C ALA A 144 5.50 -9.44 -3.82
N ARG A 145 4.76 -10.47 -3.39
CA ARG A 145 4.63 -11.79 -4.05
C ARG A 145 3.28 -11.99 -4.74
N CYS A 146 2.56 -10.90 -5.01
CA CYS A 146 1.21 -10.92 -5.59
C CYS A 146 0.16 -11.64 -4.73
N ALA A 147 0.43 -11.83 -3.43
CA ALA A 147 -0.60 -12.33 -2.52
C ALA A 147 -1.63 -11.22 -2.23
N PRO A 148 -2.90 -11.56 -2.01
CA PRO A 148 -3.89 -10.54 -1.67
C PRO A 148 -3.51 -9.76 -0.41
N ALA A 149 -3.66 -8.43 -0.47
CA ALA A 149 -3.20 -7.55 0.59
C ALA A 149 -4.03 -7.67 1.88
N GLY A 150 -5.25 -8.20 1.78
CA GLY A 150 -6.17 -8.28 2.90
C GLY A 150 -6.77 -6.91 3.26
N VAL A 151 -7.77 -6.94 4.14
CA VAL A 151 -8.31 -5.74 4.79
C VAL A 151 -7.63 -5.54 6.14
N PRO A 152 -7.27 -4.30 6.52
CA PRO A 152 -7.60 -3.04 5.86
C PRO A 152 -6.59 -2.55 4.80
N LYS A 153 -5.47 -3.26 4.56
CA LYS A 153 -4.38 -2.79 3.69
C LYS A 153 -4.84 -2.42 2.28
N SER A 154 -5.75 -3.18 1.70
CA SER A 154 -6.32 -2.92 0.37
C SER A 154 -6.96 -1.53 0.22
N PHE A 155 -7.40 -0.88 1.31
CA PHE A 155 -7.95 0.48 1.28
C PHE A 155 -6.88 1.57 1.25
N MET A 156 -5.65 1.23 1.61
CA MET A 156 -4.52 2.17 1.67
C MET A 156 -3.69 2.18 0.39
N TRP A 157 -3.91 1.22 -0.51
CA TRP A 157 -3.11 0.99 -1.70
C TRP A 157 -3.89 1.30 -2.96
N HIS A 158 -3.46 2.35 -3.68
CA HIS A 158 -4.08 2.85 -4.92
C HIS A 158 -5.59 3.10 -4.82
N GLY A 159 -6.19 3.47 -5.95
CA GLY A 159 -7.65 3.49 -6.09
C GLY A 159 -8.23 2.09 -6.31
N PHE A 160 -9.46 1.91 -5.87
CA PHE A 160 -10.24 0.68 -6.03
C PHE A 160 -11.63 0.99 -6.55
N GLU A 161 -12.30 -0.06 -7.03
CA GLU A 161 -13.67 0.06 -7.51
C GLU A 161 -14.63 -0.69 -6.58
N ILE A 162 -15.80 -0.10 -6.35
CA ILE A 162 -16.95 -0.76 -5.73
C ILE A 162 -17.99 -1.03 -6.82
N ARG A 163 -18.44 -2.28 -6.89
CA ARG A 163 -19.60 -2.71 -7.68
C ARG A 163 -20.65 -3.28 -6.75
N GLN A 164 -21.91 -2.91 -6.96
CA GLN A 164 -23.03 -3.51 -6.26
C GLN A 164 -23.88 -4.36 -7.19
N PHE A 165 -24.35 -5.46 -6.63
CA PHE A 165 -25.28 -6.39 -7.26
C PHE A 165 -26.38 -6.72 -6.24
N PRO A 166 -27.52 -7.28 -6.67
CA PRO A 166 -28.49 -7.81 -5.72
C PRO A 166 -27.80 -8.73 -4.71
N ASN A 167 -27.94 -8.42 -3.42
CA ASN A 167 -27.36 -9.14 -2.29
C ASN A 167 -25.81 -9.13 -2.15
N TYR A 168 -25.07 -8.34 -2.93
CA TYR A 168 -23.61 -8.29 -2.81
C TYR A 168 -23.03 -6.89 -2.99
N VAL A 169 -22.03 -6.55 -2.17
CA VAL A 169 -21.07 -5.48 -2.45
C VAL A 169 -19.73 -6.10 -2.79
N VAL A 170 -19.16 -5.72 -3.92
CA VAL A 170 -17.88 -6.25 -4.42
C VAL A 170 -16.88 -5.13 -4.51
N PHE A 171 -15.75 -5.29 -3.83
CA PHE A 171 -14.61 -4.39 -3.92
C PHE A 171 -13.56 -5.03 -4.82
N LEU A 172 -13.13 -4.28 -5.82
CA LEU A 172 -12.11 -4.66 -6.81
C LEU A 172 -10.84 -3.86 -6.51
N PHE A 173 -9.87 -4.52 -5.88
CA PHE A 173 -8.54 -3.97 -5.64
C PHE A 173 -7.55 -4.56 -6.64
N ASP A 174 -6.43 -3.87 -6.86
CA ASP A 174 -5.33 -4.41 -7.68
C ASP A 174 -4.67 -5.65 -7.06
N SER A 175 -4.87 -5.85 -5.76
CA SER A 175 -4.42 -7.02 -5.00
C SER A 175 -5.48 -8.11 -4.85
N GLY A 176 -6.61 -8.00 -5.55
CA GLY A 176 -7.66 -9.02 -5.58
C GLY A 176 -9.04 -8.49 -5.21
N THR A 177 -9.99 -9.41 -5.11
CA THR A 177 -11.41 -9.09 -4.94
C THR A 177 -11.89 -9.42 -3.53
N ARG A 178 -12.70 -8.54 -2.95
CA ARG A 178 -13.46 -8.78 -1.71
C ARG A 178 -14.93 -8.77 -2.04
N ILE A 179 -15.65 -9.79 -1.57
CA ILE A 179 -17.09 -9.96 -1.77
C ILE A 179 -17.76 -9.92 -0.41
N ILE A 180 -18.78 -9.07 -0.28
CA ILE A 180 -19.57 -8.90 0.94
C ILE A 180 -21.02 -9.27 0.64
N PRO A 181 -21.44 -10.51 0.97
CA PRO A 181 -22.85 -10.91 0.95
C PRO A 181 -23.71 -10.08 1.90
N LEU A 182 -24.92 -9.74 1.47
CA LEU A 182 -25.91 -8.94 2.17
C LEU A 182 -27.21 -9.69 2.48
N ASP A 183 -27.26 -10.99 2.22
CA ASP A 183 -28.47 -11.82 2.31
C ASP A 183 -28.61 -12.60 3.62
N ASN A 184 -27.93 -12.17 4.68
CA ASN A 184 -27.96 -12.78 6.01
C ASN A 184 -27.59 -14.28 6.06
N ARG A 185 -26.94 -14.81 5.02
CA ARG A 185 -26.47 -16.21 5.05
C ARG A 185 -25.43 -16.41 6.17
N PRO A 186 -25.36 -17.60 6.79
CA PRO A 186 -24.39 -17.84 7.85
C PRO A 186 -22.95 -17.71 7.37
N HIS A 187 -22.03 -17.44 8.29
CA HIS A 187 -20.59 -17.50 8.04
C HIS A 187 -20.14 -18.90 7.59
N LEU A 188 -19.04 -18.94 6.83
CA LEU A 188 -18.39 -20.19 6.45
C LEU A 188 -17.86 -20.91 7.70
N PRO A 189 -17.75 -22.26 7.68
CA PRO A 189 -17.10 -23.02 8.74
C PRO A 189 -15.72 -22.45 9.08
N GLY A 190 -15.41 -22.30 10.37
CA GLY A 190 -14.19 -21.63 10.85
C GLY A 190 -12.86 -22.26 10.39
N ALA A 191 -12.88 -23.49 9.87
CA ALA A 191 -11.74 -24.17 9.28
C ALA A 191 -11.34 -23.60 7.90
N ILE A 192 -12.24 -22.90 7.21
CA ILE A 192 -11.95 -22.23 5.94
C ILE A 192 -11.38 -20.86 6.27
N LYS A 193 -10.09 -20.64 5.98
CA LYS A 193 -9.40 -19.37 6.23
C LYS A 193 -9.09 -18.63 4.92
N LEU A 194 -9.41 -17.34 4.87
CA LEU A 194 -9.38 -16.51 3.66
C LEU A 194 -8.47 -15.29 3.83
N TRP A 195 -7.90 -14.79 2.73
CA TRP A 195 -7.02 -13.60 2.73
C TRP A 195 -7.74 -12.30 3.11
N ASN A 196 -8.99 -12.17 2.69
CA ASN A 196 -9.86 -11.03 3.02
C ASN A 196 -10.82 -11.34 4.18
N GLY A 197 -10.68 -12.51 4.82
CA GLY A 197 -11.70 -13.01 5.75
C GLY A 197 -13.03 -13.34 5.08
N ASP A 198 -13.92 -13.94 5.86
CA ASP A 198 -15.31 -14.21 5.49
C ASP A 198 -16.21 -13.09 6.04
N ALA A 199 -16.83 -12.31 5.15
CA ALA A 199 -17.55 -11.08 5.48
C ALA A 199 -19.07 -11.27 5.40
N ARG A 200 -19.86 -10.66 6.29
CA ARG A 200 -21.32 -10.55 6.18
C ARG A 200 -21.76 -9.13 6.45
N GLY A 201 -22.49 -8.53 5.51
CA GLY A 201 -22.85 -7.13 5.55
C GLY A 201 -24.34 -6.87 5.71
N HIS A 202 -24.69 -5.73 6.29
CA HIS A 202 -26.03 -5.16 6.28
C HIS A 202 -25.99 -3.63 6.28
N TRP A 203 -27.08 -3.01 5.83
CA TRP A 203 -27.20 -1.55 5.79
C TRP A 203 -27.91 -1.00 7.02
N GLU A 204 -27.36 0.07 7.60
CA GLU A 204 -28.01 0.94 8.57
C GLU A 204 -27.91 2.39 8.05
N GLY A 205 -28.97 2.84 7.37
CA GLY A 205 -29.00 4.18 6.77
C GLY A 205 -27.92 4.37 5.71
N ASN A 206 -26.96 5.26 5.96
CA ASN A 206 -25.78 5.53 5.11
C ASN A 206 -24.56 4.66 5.46
N THR A 207 -24.70 3.68 6.35
CA THR A 207 -23.58 2.88 6.82
C THR A 207 -23.74 1.42 6.40
N LEU A 208 -22.75 0.87 5.70
CA LEU A 208 -22.62 -0.58 5.53
C LEU A 208 -21.82 -1.12 6.71
N ILE A 209 -22.43 -2.00 7.50
CA ILE A 209 -21.79 -2.67 8.64
C ILE A 209 -21.44 -4.07 8.20
N VAL A 210 -20.24 -4.53 8.53
CA VAL A 210 -19.72 -5.83 8.10
C VAL A 210 -19.06 -6.55 9.26
N ASP A 211 -19.53 -7.76 9.55
CA ASP A 211 -18.83 -8.70 10.44
C ASP A 211 -17.84 -9.54 9.62
N VAL A 212 -16.61 -9.67 10.12
CA VAL A 212 -15.53 -10.36 9.41
C VAL A 212 -14.85 -11.35 10.33
N GLN A 213 -14.76 -12.59 9.85
CA GLN A 213 -14.13 -13.71 10.55
C GLN A 213 -13.18 -14.45 9.60
N ASN A 214 -12.65 -15.59 10.04
CA ASN A 214 -11.95 -16.54 9.16
C ASN A 214 -10.76 -15.95 8.39
N GLN A 215 -10.02 -15.02 9.01
CA GLN A 215 -8.77 -14.50 8.45
C GLN A 215 -7.73 -15.63 8.40
N ASN A 216 -6.85 -15.64 7.40
CA ASN A 216 -5.75 -16.61 7.30
C ASN A 216 -4.45 -16.19 8.00
N GLY A 217 -4.41 -14.98 8.57
CA GLY A 217 -3.24 -14.44 9.28
C GLY A 217 -1.98 -14.26 8.45
N LYS A 218 -2.06 -14.37 7.11
CA LYS A 218 -0.91 -14.23 6.21
C LYS A 218 -0.77 -12.83 5.61
N ALA A 219 -1.88 -12.10 5.51
CA ALA A 219 -1.87 -10.70 5.10
C ALA A 219 -1.29 -9.81 6.20
N LEU A 220 -0.57 -8.77 5.81
CA LEU A 220 -0.14 -7.70 6.70
C LEU A 220 -1.04 -6.49 6.50
N PHE A 221 -1.36 -5.77 7.57
CA PHE A 221 -2.15 -4.53 7.55
C PHE A 221 -1.34 -3.38 6.94
N GLY A 222 -0.03 -3.32 7.18
CA GLY A 222 0.90 -2.32 6.62
C GLY A 222 2.03 -2.91 5.79
N ARG A 223 3.02 -2.10 5.39
CA ARG A 223 4.28 -2.61 4.82
C ARG A 223 5.18 -3.21 5.88
N TYR A 224 5.13 -2.70 7.12
CA TYR A 224 6.12 -3.03 8.16
C TYR A 224 5.61 -4.00 9.23
N GLY A 225 4.82 -4.99 8.81
CA GLY A 225 4.52 -6.12 9.68
C GLY A 225 3.36 -5.92 10.65
N ASP A 226 2.59 -4.82 10.58
CA ASP A 226 1.32 -4.77 11.31
C ASP A 226 0.44 -5.93 10.84
N PHE A 227 -0.18 -6.67 11.76
CA PHE A 227 -0.82 -7.94 11.41
C PHE A 227 -1.98 -8.30 12.34
N ILE A 228 -2.76 -9.29 11.88
CA ILE A 228 -3.77 -10.02 12.65
C ILE A 228 -3.54 -11.52 12.44
N SER A 229 -3.90 -12.37 13.40
CA SER A 229 -3.79 -13.82 13.28
C SER A 229 -5.08 -14.46 12.75
N GLU A 230 -5.08 -15.79 12.63
CA GLU A 230 -6.28 -16.57 12.28
C GLU A 230 -7.39 -16.57 13.35
N ASN A 231 -7.07 -16.10 14.57
CA ASN A 231 -8.02 -15.91 15.67
C ASN A 231 -8.70 -14.53 15.62
N GLY A 232 -8.27 -13.69 14.69
CA GLY A 232 -8.75 -12.34 14.54
C GLY A 232 -10.16 -12.22 13.98
N ARG A 233 -10.86 -11.19 14.44
CA ARG A 233 -12.16 -10.75 13.94
C ARG A 233 -12.14 -9.24 13.72
N ALA A 234 -12.98 -8.77 12.81
CA ALA A 234 -13.20 -7.35 12.62
C ALA A 234 -14.69 -7.03 12.51
N THR A 235 -15.08 -5.89 13.06
CA THR A 235 -16.35 -5.24 12.74
C THR A 235 -16.01 -3.98 11.96
N GLU A 236 -16.41 -3.94 10.69
CA GLU A 236 -16.13 -2.84 9.79
C GLU A 236 -17.41 -2.00 9.60
N ARG A 237 -17.24 -0.68 9.55
CA ARG A 237 -18.29 0.28 9.25
C ARG A 237 -17.81 1.16 8.11
N TYR A 238 -18.50 1.09 6.98
CA TYR A 238 -18.28 1.98 5.85
C TYR A 238 -19.34 3.08 5.95
N ILE A 239 -18.96 4.21 6.54
CA ILE A 239 -19.87 5.32 6.81
C ILE A 239 -19.81 6.30 5.64
N PHE A 240 -20.78 6.22 4.74
CA PHE A 240 -20.80 7.04 3.52
C PHE A 240 -21.32 8.44 3.79
N ASP A 241 -20.71 9.43 3.14
CA ASP A 241 -21.36 10.74 2.99
C ASP A 241 -22.75 10.53 2.37
N ALA A 242 -23.76 11.23 2.89
CA ALA A 242 -25.16 10.91 2.58
C ALA A 242 -25.52 11.07 1.10
N LYS A 243 -24.67 11.77 0.31
CA LYS A 243 -24.80 11.96 -1.14
C LYS A 243 -23.81 11.10 -1.96
N GLY A 244 -22.99 10.28 -1.32
CA GLY A 244 -22.09 9.34 -1.98
C GLY A 244 -20.80 9.96 -2.52
N SER A 245 -20.31 11.05 -1.93
CA SER A 245 -19.04 11.70 -2.33
C SER A 245 -17.78 11.01 -1.79
N GLY A 246 -17.94 10.12 -0.81
CA GLY A 246 -16.87 9.40 -0.13
C GLY A 246 -17.40 8.65 1.08
N PHE A 247 -16.51 8.01 1.84
CA PHE A 247 -16.84 7.33 3.08
C PHE A 247 -15.65 7.27 4.03
N ASN A 248 -15.93 7.04 5.31
CA ASN A 248 -14.91 6.60 6.26
C ASN A 248 -15.03 5.10 6.45
N TYR A 249 -13.93 4.38 6.22
CA TYR A 249 -13.78 3.01 6.68
C TYR A 249 -13.36 3.05 8.14
N VAL A 250 -14.21 2.56 9.04
CA VAL A 250 -13.97 2.49 10.48
C VAL A 250 -14.05 1.03 10.89
N ALA A 251 -12.92 0.42 11.25
CA ALA A 251 -12.88 -1.00 11.59
C ALA A 251 -12.28 -1.23 12.96
N THR A 252 -13.02 -1.94 13.80
CA THR A 252 -12.55 -2.41 15.10
C THR A 252 -12.05 -3.84 14.98
N PHE A 253 -10.79 -4.06 15.32
CA PHE A 253 -10.13 -5.36 15.27
C PHE A 253 -10.05 -5.97 16.67
N THR A 254 -10.29 -7.27 16.75
CA THR A 254 -10.12 -8.07 17.97
C THR A 254 -9.30 -9.31 17.65
N ASP A 255 -8.27 -9.55 18.44
CA ASP A 255 -7.46 -10.75 18.34
C ASP A 255 -6.73 -10.94 19.67
N PRO A 256 -7.21 -11.84 20.55
CA PRO A 256 -6.63 -12.03 21.88
C PRO A 256 -5.22 -12.65 21.83
N THR A 257 -4.76 -13.11 20.67
CA THR A 257 -3.39 -13.63 20.50
C THR A 257 -2.40 -12.58 20.01
N VAL A 258 -2.89 -11.40 19.59
CA VAL A 258 -2.08 -10.32 19.03
C VAL A 258 -2.21 -9.02 19.82
N TYR A 259 -3.41 -8.67 20.28
CA TYR A 259 -3.70 -7.39 20.92
C TYR A 259 -4.12 -7.56 22.39
N SER A 260 -3.73 -6.62 23.24
CA SER A 260 -4.13 -6.57 24.66
C SER A 260 -5.56 -6.05 24.85
N ARG A 261 -6.12 -5.36 23.85
CA ARG A 261 -7.51 -4.90 23.79
C ARG A 261 -7.95 -4.70 22.33
N PRO A 262 -9.26 -4.62 22.04
CA PRO A 262 -9.75 -4.15 20.75
C PRO A 262 -9.17 -2.78 20.39
N TRP A 263 -8.96 -2.54 19.10
CA TRP A 263 -8.50 -1.24 18.59
C TRP A 263 -9.20 -0.92 17.28
N THR A 264 -9.27 0.36 16.94
CA THR A 264 -10.02 0.84 15.77
C THR A 264 -9.12 1.62 14.83
N ALA A 265 -9.19 1.28 13.55
CA ALA A 265 -8.63 2.07 12.47
C ALA A 265 -9.70 2.91 11.77
N THR A 266 -9.35 4.14 11.38
CA THR A 266 -10.16 4.96 10.48
C THR A 266 -9.36 5.35 9.23
N ILE A 267 -9.93 5.07 8.05
CA ILE A 267 -9.36 5.43 6.76
C ILE A 267 -10.39 6.28 5.99
N PRO A 268 -10.13 7.58 5.75
CA PRO A 268 -10.98 8.41 4.92
C PRO A 268 -10.79 8.07 3.45
N VAL A 269 -11.90 7.91 2.74
CA VAL A 269 -11.96 7.52 1.33
C VAL A 269 -12.80 8.54 0.56
N LYS A 270 -12.27 9.03 -0.56
CA LYS A 270 -12.97 9.92 -1.49
C LYS A 270 -13.43 9.11 -2.71
N ARG A 271 -14.60 9.47 -3.27
CA ARG A 271 -15.04 9.02 -4.59
C ARG A 271 -14.40 9.86 -5.69
N TYR A 272 -13.97 9.20 -6.74
CA TYR A 272 -13.32 9.78 -7.91
C TYR A 272 -14.20 9.61 -9.15
N THR A 273 -14.25 10.65 -9.98
CA THR A 273 -15.07 10.74 -11.20
C THR A 273 -14.24 11.26 -12.37
N GLU A 274 -14.77 11.17 -13.59
CA GLU A 274 -14.11 11.70 -14.80
C GLU A 274 -13.83 13.22 -14.74
N ALA A 275 -14.50 13.95 -13.85
CA ALA A 275 -14.23 15.37 -13.61
C ALA A 275 -12.96 15.62 -12.76
N ASP A 276 -12.46 14.60 -12.03
CA ASP A 276 -11.23 14.70 -11.25
C ASP A 276 -9.99 14.57 -12.14
N LYS A 277 -8.94 15.34 -11.82
CA LYS A 277 -7.67 15.27 -12.56
C LYS A 277 -6.90 13.98 -12.22
N PRO A 278 -6.31 13.29 -13.20
CA PRO A 278 -5.36 12.21 -12.94
C PRO A 278 -4.14 12.71 -12.17
N ASP A 279 -3.66 11.91 -11.22
CA ASP A 279 -2.49 12.24 -10.40
C ASP A 279 -1.54 11.06 -10.15
N GLY A 280 -1.65 9.99 -10.95
CA GLY A 280 -0.76 8.83 -10.92
C GLY A 280 -0.92 7.93 -9.70
N TRP A 281 -1.80 8.26 -8.76
CA TRP A 281 -2.06 7.47 -7.55
C TRP A 281 -3.50 6.97 -7.49
N HIS A 282 -4.48 7.87 -7.51
CA HIS A 282 -5.90 7.48 -7.46
C HIS A 282 -6.35 6.95 -8.83
N TYR A 283 -5.75 7.52 -9.87
CA TYR A 283 -5.76 7.00 -11.23
C TYR A 283 -4.32 6.66 -11.59
N ASP A 284 -3.93 5.38 -11.52
CA ASP A 284 -2.60 4.91 -11.94
C ASP A 284 -2.44 5.02 -13.47
N VAL A 285 -2.35 6.27 -13.89
CA VAL A 285 -2.20 6.76 -15.24
C VAL A 285 -0.91 7.55 -15.21
N LYS A 286 0.14 6.96 -15.77
CA LYS A 286 1.45 7.60 -15.80
C LYS A 286 1.62 8.32 -17.14
N PRO A 287 2.26 9.50 -17.15
CA PRO A 287 2.67 10.12 -18.39
C PRO A 287 3.75 9.26 -19.05
N ALA A 288 3.43 8.65 -20.18
CA ALA A 288 4.40 8.01 -21.05
C ALA A 288 5.16 9.10 -21.82
N ASN A 289 6.42 9.29 -21.43
CA ASN A 289 7.33 10.18 -22.14
C ASN A 289 7.79 9.49 -23.42
N ARG A 290 7.31 9.99 -24.56
CA ARG A 290 7.71 9.51 -25.89
C ARG A 290 8.51 10.64 -26.56
N PRO A 291 9.84 10.52 -26.69
CA PRO A 291 10.68 11.58 -27.23
C PRO A 291 10.13 12.12 -28.55
N GLY A 292 9.99 13.45 -28.64
CA GLY A 292 9.46 14.12 -29.83
C GLY A 292 7.96 13.97 -30.07
N GLN A 293 7.20 13.35 -29.16
CA GLN A 293 5.75 13.21 -29.25
C GLN A 293 5.05 13.87 -28.05
N PRO A 294 3.76 14.24 -28.19
CA PRO A 294 2.96 14.66 -27.06
C PRO A 294 2.91 13.57 -25.98
N LEU A 295 2.98 14.03 -24.74
CA LEU A 295 2.88 13.23 -23.53
C LEU A 295 1.56 12.45 -23.55
N LEU A 296 1.65 11.13 -23.56
CA LEU A 296 0.51 10.24 -23.57
C LEU A 296 0.20 9.83 -22.13
N HIS A 297 -1.07 9.78 -21.78
CA HIS A 297 -1.52 9.17 -20.52
C HIS A 297 -1.67 7.67 -20.73
N GLU A 298 -0.70 6.90 -20.27
CA GLU A 298 -0.72 5.44 -20.35
C GLU A 298 -1.35 4.87 -19.07
N ARG A 299 -2.28 3.92 -19.26
CA ARG A 299 -2.85 3.15 -18.16
C ARG A 299 -1.89 2.00 -17.90
N VAL A 300 -1.18 2.02 -16.77
CA VAL A 300 -0.32 0.89 -16.39
C VAL A 300 -1.21 -0.32 -16.10
N GLU A 301 -0.79 -1.50 -16.55
CA GLU A 301 -1.52 -2.74 -16.31
C GLU A 301 -1.66 -2.99 -14.81
N ARG A 302 -2.92 -2.98 -14.34
CA ARG A 302 -3.29 -3.35 -12.98
C ARG A 302 -3.28 -4.86 -12.86
N VAL A 303 -2.18 -5.42 -12.36
CA VAL A 303 -2.12 -6.63 -11.53
C VAL A 303 -0.66 -6.79 -11.09
N CYS A 304 -0.43 -6.60 -9.79
CA CYS A 304 0.85 -6.85 -9.09
C CYS A 304 2.11 -6.05 -9.52
N VAL A 305 2.04 -5.16 -10.53
CA VAL A 305 3.21 -4.39 -11.01
C VAL A 305 3.46 -3.11 -10.20
N GLU A 306 3.58 -3.21 -8.89
CA GLU A 306 4.39 -2.25 -8.12
C GLU A 306 5.43 -3.00 -7.31
N ASN A 307 6.40 -3.61 -8.01
CA ASN A 307 7.65 -4.05 -7.40
C ASN A 307 8.88 -4.11 -8.33
N ASN A 308 8.87 -3.49 -9.52
CA ASN A 308 10.04 -3.42 -10.42
C ASN A 308 10.62 -2.01 -10.59
N GLY A 309 10.12 -1.03 -9.82
CA GLY A 309 10.67 0.32 -9.77
C GLY A 309 11.59 0.55 -8.54
N PRO A 310 11.84 1.81 -8.15
CA PRO A 310 12.75 2.18 -7.05
C PRO A 310 12.36 1.65 -5.65
N PHE A 311 11.22 0.97 -5.52
CA PHE A 311 10.74 0.35 -4.28
C PHE A 311 11.01 -1.16 -4.19
N GLY A 312 11.40 -1.81 -5.29
CA GLY A 312 11.72 -3.24 -5.36
C GLY A 312 13.23 -3.56 -5.45
N GLY A 313 14.09 -2.55 -5.39
CA GLY A 313 15.54 -2.70 -5.56
C GLY A 313 16.21 -3.71 -4.61
N GLY A 314 15.61 -3.96 -3.44
CA GLY A 314 16.10 -4.96 -2.49
C GLY A 314 15.73 -6.41 -2.83
N ALA A 315 14.66 -6.66 -3.59
CA ALA A 315 14.14 -8.02 -3.80
C ALA A 315 14.74 -8.73 -5.03
N VAL A 316 15.26 -7.98 -6.00
CA VAL A 316 15.71 -8.51 -7.31
C VAL A 316 17.19 -8.26 -7.63
N GLY A 317 17.97 -7.70 -6.70
CA GLY A 317 19.40 -7.42 -6.95
C GLY A 317 19.64 -6.43 -8.11
N VAL A 318 18.63 -5.62 -8.45
CA VAL A 318 18.74 -4.60 -9.51
C VAL A 318 19.52 -3.42 -8.94
N PRO A 319 20.66 -3.04 -9.54
CA PRO A 319 21.48 -1.92 -9.07
C PRO A 319 20.66 -0.63 -9.02
N THR A 320 20.63 0.05 -7.87
CA THR A 320 19.92 1.32 -7.67
C THR A 320 20.66 2.53 -8.26
N ASP A 321 21.83 2.31 -8.87
CA ASP A 321 22.74 3.34 -9.39
C ASP A 321 22.55 3.62 -10.89
N ARG A 322 21.64 2.92 -11.58
CA ARG A 322 21.38 3.12 -13.02
C ARG A 322 19.89 3.30 -13.32
N PRO A 323 19.52 4.22 -14.23
CA PRO A 323 18.14 4.35 -14.66
C PRO A 323 17.66 3.07 -15.34
N VAL A 324 16.55 2.52 -14.85
CA VAL A 324 15.84 1.41 -15.50
C VAL A 324 15.16 1.96 -16.74
N ILE A 325 15.71 1.65 -17.92
CA ILE A 325 15.11 1.99 -19.21
C ILE A 325 14.12 0.88 -19.55
N ALA A 326 12.82 1.16 -19.44
CA ALA A 326 11.79 0.31 -20.01
C ALA A 326 11.92 0.35 -21.54
N ARG A 327 12.02 -0.83 -22.17
CA ARG A 327 11.89 -0.97 -23.63
C ARG A 327 10.44 -1.18 -24.01
#